data_AF-A0A9X8VER1-F1
#
_entry.id   AF-A0A9X8VER1-F1
#
_cell.length_a   1.000
_cell.length_b   1.000
_cell.length_c   1.000
_cell.angle_alpha   90.00
_cell.angle_beta   90.00
_cell.angle_gamma   90.00
#
_symmetry.space_group_name_H-M   'P 1'
#
loop_
_entity.id
_entity.type
_entity.pdbx_description
1 polymer ?
#
loop_
_entity_poly.entity_id
_entity_poly.type
_entity_poly.pdbx_seq_one_letter_code
_entity_poly.pdbx_strand_id
1 'polypeptide(L)'
;MTTIEMIKNLAQRNSVVASADVLAVFEELEVKDKHIAELEAQVKVWESAATKHLARAEEAEKRLATPVRLPRTLWYEHDELPQEIPVLEKENVVAAIRTAGFKVEGDE
;
A
#
# COMPACT_ATOMS: atom_id res chain seq x y z
N MET A 1 14.05 23.72 -23.54
CA MET A 1 15.50 23.78 -23.78
C MET A 1 16.17 23.30 -22.50
N THR A 2 16.75 22.11 -22.49
CA THR A 2 17.38 21.53 -21.29
C THR A 2 18.74 22.19 -21.04
N THR A 3 19.25 22.09 -19.81
CA THR A 3 20.57 22.62 -19.44
C THR A 3 21.67 22.03 -20.35
N ILE A 4 21.57 20.76 -20.73
CA ILE A 4 22.51 20.09 -21.64
C ILE A 4 22.45 20.67 -23.05
N GLU A 5 21.25 20.94 -23.58
CA GLU A 5 21.09 21.57 -24.90
C GLU A 5 21.69 22.98 -24.93
N MET A 6 21.58 23.74 -23.83
CA MET A 6 22.19 25.08 -23.72
C MET A 6 23.72 25.00 -23.73
N ILE A 7 24.30 24.03 -23.02
CA ILE A 7 25.74 23.83 -22.95
C ILE A 7 26.30 23.35 -24.30
N LYS A 8 25.63 22.43 -24.99
CA LYS A 8 26.00 22.00 -26.35
C LYS A 8 26.01 23.17 -27.34
N ASN A 9 24.97 24.01 -27.32
CA ASN A 9 24.88 25.21 -28.17
C ASN A 9 25.99 26.23 -27.86
N LEU A 10 26.37 26.39 -26.60
CA LEU A 10 27.45 27.28 -26.19
C LEU A 10 28.83 26.74 -26.62
N ALA A 11 29.03 25.42 -26.49
CA ALA A 11 30.24 24.73 -26.93
C ALA A 11 30.41 24.72 -28.45
N GLN A 12 29.32 24.66 -29.22
CA GLN A 12 29.36 24.77 -30.69
C GLN A 12 29.60 26.20 -31.18
N ARG A 13 29.14 27.21 -30.42
CA ARG A 13 29.29 28.63 -30.79
C ARG A 13 30.67 29.22 -30.45
N ASN A 14 31.31 28.75 -29.39
CA ASN A 14 32.70 29.07 -29.09
C ASN A 14 33.60 28.13 -29.91
N SER A 15 34.56 28.64 -30.67
CA SER A 15 35.45 27.91 -31.60
C SER A 15 36.31 26.77 -31.02
N VAL A 16 36.07 26.36 -29.77
CA VAL A 16 36.61 25.13 -29.22
C VAL A 16 35.81 24.01 -29.87
N VAL A 17 36.37 23.40 -30.90
CA VAL A 17 35.94 22.08 -31.37
C VAL A 17 35.87 21.20 -30.13
N ALA A 18 34.67 20.94 -29.62
CA ALA A 18 34.49 19.99 -28.54
C ALA A 18 35.15 18.70 -29.02
N SER A 19 36.16 18.22 -28.29
CA SER A 19 36.83 16.98 -28.67
C SER A 19 35.78 15.87 -28.76
N ALA A 20 36.03 14.86 -29.58
CA ALA A 20 35.12 13.72 -29.71
C ALA A 20 34.75 13.13 -28.32
N ASP A 21 35.70 13.16 -27.39
CA ASP A 21 35.50 12.74 -25.99
C ASP A 21 34.45 13.59 -25.25
N VAL A 22 34.44 14.92 -25.45
CA VAL A 22 33.47 15.82 -24.83
C VAL A 22 32.06 15.58 -25.38
N LEU A 23 31.93 15.32 -26.68
CA LEU A 23 30.64 14.98 -27.30
C LEU A 23 30.13 13.62 -26.81
N ALA A 24 31.00 12.62 -26.68
CA ALA A 24 30.66 11.30 -26.15
C ALA A 24 30.15 11.39 -24.70
N VAL A 25 30.79 12.21 -23.86
CA VAL A 25 30.33 12.46 -22.48
C VAL A 25 28.93 13.10 -22.47
N PHE A 26 28.63 14.01 -23.39
CA PHE A 26 27.29 14.59 -23.47
C PHE A 26 26.22 13.59 -23.90
N GLU A 27 26.52 12.68 -24.83
CA GLU A 27 25.59 11.61 -25.21
C GLU A 27 25.32 10.68 -24.04
N GLU A 28 26.36 10.30 -23.30
CA GLU A 28 26.22 9.47 -22.10
C GLU A 28 25.39 10.16 -21.02
N LEU A 29 25.57 11.47 -20.82
CA LEU A 29 24.77 12.26 -19.89
C LEU A 29 23.30 12.32 -20.30
N GLU A 30 22.98 12.48 -21.59
CA GLU A 30 21.59 12.47 -22.07
C GLU A 30 20.90 11.12 -21.85
N VAL A 31 21.64 10.02 -22.01
CA VAL A 31 21.11 8.68 -21.71
C VAL A 31 20.84 8.52 -20.21
N LYS A 32 21.78 8.97 -19.37
CA LYS A 32 21.63 8.92 -17.91
C LYS A 32 20.48 9.79 -17.42
N ASP A 33 20.31 11.00 -17.94
CA ASP A 33 19.20 11.89 -17.58
C ASP A 33 17.83 11.26 -17.91
N LYS A 34 17.72 10.59 -19.07
CA LYS A 34 16.51 9.85 -19.44
C LYS A 34 16.24 8.71 -18.46
N HIS A 35 17.28 7.97 -18.09
CA HIS A 35 17.14 6.87 -17.13
C HIS A 35 16.76 7.36 -15.72
N ILE A 36 17.32 8.49 -15.27
CA ILE A 36 16.95 9.13 -14.00
C ILE A 36 15.48 9.54 -14.03
N ALA A 37 15.03 10.20 -15.10
CA ALA A 37 13.63 10.59 -15.23
C ALA A 37 12.66 9.39 -15.21
N GLU A 38 13.07 8.27 -15.81
CA GLU A 38 12.30 7.02 -15.76
C GLU A 38 12.24 6.44 -14.35
N LEU A 39 13.38 6.39 -13.63
CA LEU A 39 13.43 5.90 -12.25
C LEU A 39 12.60 6.79 -11.31
N GLU A 40 12.67 8.11 -11.45
CA GLU A 40 11.84 9.05 -10.67
C GLU A 40 10.35 8.81 -10.90
N ALA A 41 9.94 8.52 -12.14
CA ALA A 41 8.56 8.18 -12.45
C ALA A 41 8.12 6.86 -11.78
N GLN A 42 8.99 5.83 -11.78
CA GLN A 42 8.72 4.56 -11.11
C GLN A 42 8.61 4.71 -9.59
N VAL A 43 9.54 5.46 -8.97
CA VAL A 43 9.52 5.74 -7.53
C VAL A 43 8.19 6.40 -7.14
N LYS A 44 7.74 7.41 -7.90
CA LYS A 44 6.47 8.08 -7.63
C LYS A 44 5.27 7.13 -7.68
N VAL A 45 5.27 6.17 -8.61
CA VAL A 45 4.23 5.13 -8.69
C VAL A 45 4.27 4.24 -7.45
N TRP A 46 5.46 3.77 -7.05
CA TRP A 46 5.62 2.90 -5.89
C TRP A 46 5.27 3.59 -4.57
N GLU A 47 5.64 4.85 -4.38
CA GLU A 47 5.24 5.66 -3.23
C GLU A 47 3.71 5.78 -3.13
N SER A 48 3.04 6.02 -4.26
CA SER A 48 1.59 6.09 -4.31
C SER A 48 0.89 4.74 -4.03
N ALA A 49 1.54 3.63 -4.39
CA ALA A 49 1.05 2.29 -4.08
C ALA A 49 1.26 1.96 -2.60
N ALA A 50 2.47 2.22 -2.07
CA ALA A 50 2.83 1.98 -0.69
C ALA A 50 1.91 2.74 0.29
N THR A 51 1.63 4.01 0.03
CA THR A 51 0.70 4.82 0.82
C THR A 51 -0.73 4.24 0.84
N LYS A 52 -1.24 3.75 -0.31
CA LYS A 52 -2.55 3.08 -0.37
C LYS A 52 -2.57 1.77 0.41
N HIS A 53 -1.50 0.97 0.32
CA HIS A 53 -1.41 -0.28 1.07
C HIS A 53 -1.29 -0.04 2.57
N LEU A 54 -0.54 0.97 2.99
CA LEU A 54 -0.42 1.37 4.39
C LEU A 54 -1.77 1.84 4.95
N ALA A 55 -2.49 2.69 4.23
CA ALA A 55 -3.83 3.13 4.64
C ALA A 55 -4.83 1.95 4.78
N ARG A 56 -4.76 0.97 3.87
CA ARG A 56 -5.58 -0.25 3.95
C ARG A 56 -5.20 -1.13 5.14
N ALA A 57 -3.90 -1.24 5.45
CA ALA A 57 -3.41 -1.98 6.60
C ALA A 57 -3.88 -1.33 7.91
N GLU A 58 -3.73 0.00 8.04
CA GLU A 58 -4.21 0.74 9.22
C GLU A 58 -5.73 0.62 9.41
N GLU A 59 -6.52 0.66 8.33
CA GLU A 59 -7.97 0.47 8.41
C GLU A 59 -8.33 -0.96 8.84
N ALA A 60 -7.63 -1.97 8.32
CA ALA A 60 -7.81 -3.36 8.72
C ALA A 60 -7.43 -3.58 10.19
N GLU A 61 -6.31 -3.01 10.65
CA GLU A 61 -5.89 -3.07 12.05
C GLU A 61 -6.93 -2.42 12.99
N LYS A 62 -7.49 -1.26 12.62
CA LYS A 62 -8.58 -0.62 13.38
C LYS A 62 -9.83 -1.48 13.47
N ARG A 63 -10.21 -2.17 12.38
CA ARG A 63 -11.34 -3.11 12.39
C ARG A 63 -11.07 -4.31 13.28
N LEU A 64 -9.87 -4.87 13.24
CA LEU A 64 -9.48 -6.01 14.09
C LEU A 64 -9.37 -5.62 15.56
N ALA A 65 -9.00 -4.39 15.87
CA ALA A 65 -8.93 -3.88 17.23
C ALA A 65 -10.32 -3.65 17.86
N THR A 66 -11.39 -3.59 17.06
CA THR A 66 -12.75 -3.39 17.57
C THR A 66 -13.29 -4.71 18.14
N PRO A 67 -13.65 -4.78 19.44
CA PRO A 67 -14.13 -6.01 20.05
C PRO A 67 -15.48 -6.45 19.47
N VAL A 68 -15.66 -7.76 19.32
CA VAL A 68 -16.88 -8.39 18.81
C VAL A 68 -17.99 -8.31 19.87
N ARG A 69 -19.16 -7.80 19.49
CA ARG A 69 -20.37 -7.82 20.33
C ARG A 69 -21.20 -9.05 20.05
N LEU A 70 -21.47 -9.86 21.07
CA LEU A 70 -22.26 -11.08 20.95
C LEU A 70 -23.63 -10.95 21.63
N PRO A 71 -24.71 -11.46 20.99
CA PRO A 71 -25.99 -11.60 21.67
C PRO A 71 -25.88 -12.61 22.82
N ARG A 72 -26.67 -12.42 23.89
CA ARG A 72 -26.63 -13.29 25.08
C ARG A 72 -26.98 -14.74 24.78
N THR A 73 -27.94 -14.96 23.89
CA THR A 73 -28.39 -16.29 23.44
C THR A 73 -28.85 -16.16 21.99
N LEU A 74 -28.42 -17.08 21.13
CA LEU A 74 -28.93 -17.23 19.77
C LEU A 74 -30.03 -18.30 19.80
N TRP A 75 -31.24 -17.87 19.52
CA TRP A 75 -32.42 -18.72 19.39
C TRP A 75 -32.62 -19.06 17.91
N TYR A 76 -32.90 -20.33 17.62
CA TYR A 76 -33.25 -20.77 16.28
C TYR A 76 -34.66 -21.36 16.34
N GLU A 77 -35.55 -20.80 15.54
CA GLU A 77 -36.85 -21.41 15.26
C GLU A 77 -36.59 -22.61 14.33
N HIS A 78 -36.96 -23.79 14.81
CA HIS A 78 -36.92 -25.01 14.02
C HIS A 78 -38.33 -25.23 13.45
N ASP A 79 -38.47 -25.30 12.12
CA ASP A 79 -39.78 -25.52 11.47
C ASP A 79 -40.48 -26.81 11.93
N GLU A 80 -39.72 -27.76 12.47
CA GLU A 80 -40.18 -29.09 12.89
C GLU A 80 -40.32 -29.25 14.41
N LEU A 81 -39.92 -28.27 15.21
CA LEU A 81 -39.99 -28.34 16.68
C LEU A 81 -40.88 -27.23 17.26
N PRO A 82 -41.77 -27.56 18.21
CA PRO A 82 -42.76 -26.62 18.73
C PRO A 82 -42.20 -25.54 19.68
N GLN A 83 -40.88 -25.49 19.90
CA GLN A 83 -40.24 -24.57 20.83
C GLN A 83 -38.85 -24.16 20.34
N GLU A 84 -38.48 -22.90 20.59
CA GLU A 84 -37.15 -22.37 20.27
C GLU A 84 -36.07 -23.08 21.11
N ILE A 85 -35.01 -23.53 20.44
CA ILE A 85 -33.87 -24.19 21.10
C ILE A 85 -32.68 -23.22 21.08
N PRO A 86 -31.96 -23.06 22.21
CA PRO A 86 -30.72 -22.30 22.21
C PRO A 86 -29.65 -23.05 21.39
N VAL A 87 -29.19 -22.45 20.30
CA VAL A 87 -28.30 -23.15 19.35
C VAL A 87 -26.83 -23.04 19.72
N LEU A 88 -26.43 -21.95 20.37
CA LEU A 88 -25.05 -21.71 20.75
C LEU A 88 -24.97 -21.14 22.17
N GLU A 89 -24.28 -21.86 23.05
CA GLU A 89 -23.89 -21.35 24.36
C GLU A 89 -22.83 -20.26 24.19
N LYS A 90 -23.03 -19.12 24.86
CA LYS A 90 -22.19 -17.93 24.74
C LYS A 90 -20.70 -18.22 24.95
N GLU A 91 -20.36 -19.15 25.86
CA GLU A 91 -18.99 -19.47 26.24
C GLU A 91 -18.20 -20.15 25.11
N ASN A 92 -18.81 -21.09 24.39
CA ASN A 92 -18.18 -21.77 23.26
C ASN A 92 -17.92 -20.82 22.09
N VAL A 93 -18.83 -19.87 21.85
CA VAL A 93 -18.67 -18.82 20.82
C VAL A 93 -17.55 -17.86 21.19
N VAL A 94 -17.50 -17.43 22.45
CA VAL A 94 -16.43 -16.56 22.96
C VAL A 94 -15.07 -17.25 22.86
N ALA A 95 -14.98 -18.53 23.22
CA ALA A 95 -13.75 -19.30 23.11
C ALA A 95 -13.27 -19.44 21.66
N ALA A 96 -14.17 -19.69 20.71
CA ALA A 96 -13.84 -19.77 19.29
C ALA A 96 -13.33 -18.43 18.73
N ILE A 97 -13.97 -17.31 19.11
CA ILE A 97 -13.58 -15.96 18.67
C ILE A 97 -12.20 -15.56 19.22
N ARG A 98 -11.93 -15.88 20.50
CA ARG A 98 -10.61 -15.68 21.11
C ARG A 98 -9.53 -16.55 20.46
N THR A 99 -9.84 -17.81 20.15
CA THR A 99 -8.92 -18.72 19.43
C THR A 99 -8.59 -18.19 18.03
N ALA A 100 -9.55 -17.52 17.38
CA ALA A 100 -9.36 -16.83 16.12
C ALA A 100 -8.61 -15.49 16.24
N GLY A 101 -8.20 -15.08 17.45
CA GLY A 101 -7.39 -13.88 17.69
C GLY A 101 -8.19 -12.58 17.84
N PHE A 102 -9.52 -12.65 17.92
CA PHE A 102 -10.38 -11.48 18.10
C PHE A 102 -10.70 -11.25 19.59
N LYS A 103 -10.87 -9.98 19.97
CA LYS A 103 -11.36 -9.60 21.31
C LYS A 103 -12.88 -9.61 21.34
N VAL A 104 -13.49 -9.96 22.47
CA VAL A 104 -14.95 -9.85 22.70
C VAL A 104 -15.23 -8.68 23.64
N GLU A 105 -16.39 -8.01 23.47
CA GLU A 105 -16.81 -6.93 24.39
C GLU A 105 -16.86 -7.44 25.84
N GLY A 106 -16.10 -6.78 26.73
CA GLY A 106 -15.87 -7.21 28.11
C GLY A 106 -14.50 -7.85 28.39
N ASP A 107 -13.66 -8.02 27.36
CA ASP A 107 -12.25 -8.43 27.50
C ASP A 107 -11.29 -7.25 27.79
N GLU A 108 -11.82 -6.04 28.04
CA GLU A 108 -11.05 -4.82 28.39
C GLU A 108 -10.70 -4.75 29.89
#